data_AF-A0A364L8U1-F1
#
_entry.id   AF-A0A364L8U1-F1
#
_cell.length_a   1.000
_cell.length_b   1.000
_cell.length_c   1.000
_cell.angle_alpha   90.00
_cell.angle_beta   90.00
_cell.angle_gamma   90.00
#
_symmetry.space_group_name_H-M   'P 1'
#
loop_
_entity.id
_entity.type
_entity.pdbx_description
1 polymer ?
#
loop_
_entity_poly.entity_id
_entity_poly.type
_entity_poly.pdbx_seq_one_letter_code
_entity_poly.pdbx_strand_id
1 'polypeptide(L)'
;MEAIGISYTGLAIILTSASVAYLVISTIIDGWNKPPLPPGPPALPIIGNLHQMSLNAPWKQHMEWTKQYGPIFRLKAGKDTIIVLGTMQAARDLLDKKSKIYSSRPRSVMAFENVSKGLRPVLMPDNEQWKTARRLQGVVLTYKMSQSYRGVQALESLQLLRGLLQNKGKFQKEFHRYSTSTLFALAYGQRMTRGDEDEVKAIDLIVERFALFGRVGTWIVDAIPVLNYLPTFLAPWKKIAEECHAFESKMHMKHLHQAMERPGWNFVKAVKDVKAAEGVSRKELAYIVAILLEAGAETTTNALETFVLAARLYPRIIGPAQAELESVVGTSRLPTIDDSPNLPYINAIVKETLRWRPVVPESVPHLNTEEDEYMGYRIPKGSIILPNVWGIHLNEDIYPDPNNFLPERWLTTEKDAPPEHAAFGFGRRICTGQHIAYNSLFLNVARILWACNIGPKIDADGREVPVDEWGFSDGFISRPLPFEVSITPRSEERTKLVEKAWDEADKDLLIIGATSPGPTAMFGPIRHGILRSEPGFPVHINADIVHSGDLVTIDPDQKWLHNDFSGMLKTDSGEYLRFTMKAIEQPTQGIMRILGGDPTAPDVEHGDFYGGKHFENPAGTAQERSLGSA
;
A
#
# COMPACT_ATOMS: atom_id res chain seq x y z
N MET A 1 71.34 -21.03 -21.31
CA MET A 1 70.36 -21.94 -20.70
C MET A 1 70.87 -23.39 -20.59
N GLU A 2 71.93 -23.79 -21.30
CA GLU A 2 72.57 -25.12 -21.11
C GLU A 2 73.51 -25.22 -19.90
N ALA A 3 73.94 -24.10 -19.30
CA ALA A 3 74.88 -24.13 -18.18
C ALA A 3 74.28 -24.48 -16.79
N ILE A 4 72.94 -24.64 -16.68
CA ILE A 4 72.24 -24.83 -15.39
C ILE A 4 71.27 -26.03 -15.42
N GLY A 5 71.06 -26.69 -16.56
CA GLY A 5 70.28 -27.94 -16.63
C GLY A 5 68.77 -27.84 -16.33
N ILE A 6 68.21 -26.63 -16.19
CA ILE A 6 66.78 -26.43 -15.93
C ILE A 6 66.04 -26.34 -17.27
N SER A 7 65.15 -27.30 -17.55
CA SER A 7 64.28 -27.26 -18.72
C SER A 7 63.30 -26.10 -18.63
N TYR A 8 62.81 -25.62 -19.78
CA TYR A 8 61.74 -24.61 -19.83
C TYR A 8 60.50 -25.02 -19.02
N THR A 9 60.20 -26.33 -18.96
CA THR A 9 59.14 -26.89 -18.11
C THR A 9 59.45 -26.76 -16.62
N GLY A 10 60.69 -26.99 -16.18
CA GLY A 10 61.12 -26.80 -14.80
C GLY A 10 61.04 -25.34 -14.36
N LEU A 11 61.44 -24.40 -15.23
CA LEU A 11 61.33 -22.97 -14.96
C LEU A 11 59.85 -22.53 -14.83
N ALA A 12 58.97 -23.04 -15.69
CA ALA A 12 57.54 -22.75 -15.62
C ALA A 12 56.89 -23.27 -14.33
N ILE A 13 57.25 -24.47 -13.87
CA ILE A 13 56.75 -25.04 -12.61
C ILE A 13 57.22 -24.22 -11.41
N ILE A 14 58.48 -23.80 -11.37
CA ILE A 14 59.04 -22.98 -10.29
C ILE A 14 58.34 -21.62 -10.24
N LEU A 15 58.19 -20.94 -11.37
CA LEU A 15 57.52 -19.64 -11.44
C LEU A 15 56.04 -19.73 -11.05
N THR A 16 55.35 -20.80 -11.46
CA THR A 16 53.95 -21.03 -11.08
C THR A 16 53.83 -21.30 -9.59
N SER A 17 54.69 -22.17 -9.04
CA SER A 17 54.69 -22.52 -7.61
C SER A 17 55.06 -21.33 -6.74
N ALA A 18 56.04 -20.52 -7.15
CA ALA A 18 56.40 -19.28 -6.47
C ALA A 18 55.28 -18.24 -6.54
N SER A 19 54.56 -18.14 -7.67
CA SER A 19 53.41 -17.25 -7.80
C SER A 19 52.24 -17.70 -6.92
N VAL A 20 51.96 -19.01 -6.87
CA VAL A 20 50.94 -19.58 -5.97
C VAL A 20 51.35 -19.38 -4.51
N ALA A 21 52.60 -19.64 -4.15
CA ALA A 21 53.12 -19.42 -2.80
C ALA A 21 53.08 -17.93 -2.43
N TYR A 22 53.46 -17.03 -3.33
CA TYR A 22 53.34 -15.58 -3.10
C TYR A 22 51.88 -15.16 -2.93
N LEU A 23 50.95 -15.67 -3.74
CA LEU A 23 49.51 -15.38 -3.59
C LEU A 23 48.96 -15.92 -2.27
N VAL A 24 49.36 -17.13 -1.85
CA VAL A 24 48.95 -17.72 -0.57
C VAL A 24 49.56 -16.96 0.61
N ILE A 25 50.85 -16.65 0.57
CA ILE A 25 51.55 -15.94 1.65
C ILE A 25 51.06 -14.50 1.74
N SER A 26 50.91 -13.78 0.62
CA SER A 26 50.35 -12.42 0.61
C SER A 26 48.92 -12.40 1.14
N THR A 27 48.06 -13.34 0.76
CA THR A 27 46.69 -13.41 1.31
C THR A 27 46.66 -13.78 2.80
N ILE A 28 47.60 -14.59 3.28
CA ILE A 28 47.76 -14.88 4.72
C ILE A 28 48.24 -13.64 5.49
N ILE A 29 49.29 -12.96 5.00
CA ILE A 29 49.86 -11.75 5.63
C ILE A 29 48.87 -10.58 5.59
N ASP A 30 48.19 -10.36 4.45
CA ASP A 30 47.12 -9.36 4.33
C ASP A 30 45.93 -9.70 5.24
N GLY A 31 45.75 -10.98 5.59
CA GLY A 31 44.76 -11.44 6.54
C GLY A 31 45.13 -11.19 8.00
N TRP A 32 46.42 -11.17 8.35
CA TRP A 32 46.90 -11.01 9.74
C TRP A 32 46.67 -9.62 10.32
N ASN A 33 46.65 -8.58 9.47
CA ASN A 33 46.41 -7.20 9.91
C ASN A 33 44.94 -6.77 9.79
N LYS A 34 44.03 -7.68 9.38
CA LYS A 34 42.61 -7.36 9.24
C LYS A 34 41.87 -7.63 10.55
N PRO A 35 40.92 -6.75 10.93
CA PRO A 35 40.04 -7.03 12.06
C PRO A 35 39.32 -8.38 11.87
N PRO A 36 39.01 -9.08 12.96
CA PRO A 36 38.27 -10.33 12.89
C PRO A 36 36.90 -10.09 12.26
N LEU A 37 36.34 -11.14 11.65
CA LEU A 37 34.93 -11.11 11.25
C LEU A 37 34.04 -11.15 12.49
N PRO A 38 32.76 -10.71 12.40
CA PRO A 38 31.82 -10.84 13.51
C PRO A 38 31.73 -12.28 14.02
N PRO A 39 31.47 -12.47 15.33
CA PRO A 39 31.29 -13.79 15.92
C PRO A 39 30.08 -14.49 15.31
N GLY A 40 29.93 -15.79 15.55
CA GLY A 40 28.77 -16.55 15.07
C GLY A 40 28.93 -18.05 15.29
N PRO A 41 27.89 -18.83 14.97
CA PRO A 41 27.93 -20.27 15.15
C PRO A 41 29.06 -20.91 14.34
N PRO A 42 29.70 -21.99 14.85
CA PRO A 42 30.77 -22.68 14.14
C PRO A 42 30.31 -23.14 12.75
N ALA A 43 31.06 -22.76 11.73
CA ALA A 43 30.74 -23.04 10.34
C ALA A 43 31.50 -24.30 9.87
N LEU A 44 30.81 -25.20 9.15
CA LEU A 44 31.46 -26.35 8.52
C LEU A 44 32.20 -25.93 7.24
N PRO A 45 33.24 -26.67 6.83
CA PRO A 45 33.89 -26.46 5.54
C PRO A 45 32.87 -26.52 4.39
N ILE A 46 33.03 -25.66 3.39
CA ILE A 46 32.22 -25.58 2.17
C ILE A 46 30.77 -25.10 2.41
N ILE A 47 29.96 -25.81 3.20
CA ILE A 47 28.53 -25.51 3.37
C ILE A 47 28.26 -24.40 4.40
N GLY A 48 29.22 -24.10 5.27
CA GLY A 48 29.07 -23.08 6.31
C GLY A 48 28.05 -23.47 7.38
N ASN A 49 27.12 -22.57 7.67
CA ASN A 49 26.07 -22.69 8.67
C ASN A 49 24.73 -23.20 8.09
N LEU A 50 24.67 -23.62 6.81
CA LEU A 50 23.42 -24.11 6.20
C LEU A 50 22.75 -25.24 7.01
N HIS A 51 23.54 -26.11 7.64
CA HIS A 51 23.08 -27.19 8.51
C HIS A 51 22.48 -26.73 9.85
N GLN A 52 22.73 -25.47 10.25
CA GLN A 52 22.24 -24.87 11.49
C GLN A 52 21.09 -23.88 11.25
N MET A 53 20.93 -23.38 10.03
CA MET A 53 19.90 -22.39 9.70
C MET A 53 18.50 -23.02 9.72
N SER A 54 17.60 -22.43 10.50
CA SER A 54 16.19 -22.84 10.47
C SER A 54 15.53 -22.42 9.15
N LEU A 55 14.80 -23.34 8.52
CA LEU A 55 13.94 -23.03 7.36
C LEU A 55 12.57 -22.47 7.75
N ASN A 56 12.21 -22.60 9.04
CA ASN A 56 10.93 -22.17 9.60
C ASN A 56 11.19 -21.07 10.62
N ALA A 57 10.68 -19.86 10.37
CA ALA A 57 10.83 -18.69 11.22
C ALA A 57 12.30 -18.41 11.64
N PRO A 58 13.25 -18.27 10.68
CA PRO A 58 14.68 -18.08 10.96
C PRO A 58 14.98 -16.91 11.90
N TRP A 59 14.16 -15.85 11.85
CA TRP A 59 14.25 -14.68 12.72
C TRP A 59 14.22 -15.01 14.22
N LYS A 60 13.50 -16.07 14.64
CA LYS A 60 13.46 -16.52 16.04
C LYS A 60 14.81 -17.09 16.46
N GLN A 61 15.42 -17.92 15.63
CA GLN A 61 16.77 -18.44 15.86
C GLN A 61 17.81 -17.32 15.86
N HIS A 62 17.69 -16.37 14.92
CA HIS A 62 18.57 -15.21 14.86
C HIS A 62 18.45 -14.30 16.09
N MET A 63 17.27 -14.24 16.72
CA MET A 63 17.09 -13.51 17.98
C MET A 63 17.87 -14.18 19.12
N GLU A 64 17.80 -15.52 19.23
CA GLU A 64 18.59 -16.26 20.23
C GLU A 64 20.10 -16.16 19.98
N TRP A 65 20.52 -16.21 18.71
CA TRP A 65 21.91 -15.98 18.34
C TRP A 65 22.38 -14.54 18.59
N THR A 66 21.49 -13.55 18.54
CA THR A 66 21.83 -12.18 18.95
C THR A 66 22.18 -12.13 20.44
N LYS A 67 21.42 -12.84 21.29
CA LYS A 67 21.74 -12.93 22.73
C LYS A 67 23.07 -13.64 22.97
N GLN A 68 23.38 -14.66 22.16
CA GLN A 68 24.58 -15.47 22.31
C GLN A 68 25.86 -14.81 21.77
N TYR A 69 25.80 -14.20 20.59
CA TYR A 69 26.97 -13.70 19.86
C TYR A 69 27.09 -12.17 19.89
N GLY A 70 26.06 -11.47 20.36
CA GLY A 70 26.05 -10.02 20.49
C GLY A 70 25.28 -9.31 19.36
N PRO A 71 25.42 -7.97 19.29
CA PRO A 71 24.54 -7.11 18.49
C PRO A 71 24.65 -7.31 16.97
N ILE A 72 25.77 -7.87 16.52
CA ILE A 72 25.99 -8.34 15.16
C ILE A 72 26.64 -9.71 15.21
N PHE A 73 26.24 -10.60 14.29
CA PHE A 73 26.87 -11.91 14.15
C PHE A 73 26.89 -12.35 12.69
N ARG A 74 27.74 -13.33 12.38
CA ARG A 74 28.01 -13.82 11.05
C ARG A 74 27.47 -15.23 10.87
N LEU A 75 26.83 -15.44 9.73
CA LEU A 75 26.55 -16.76 9.16
C LEU A 75 27.27 -16.91 7.80
N LYS A 76 27.57 -18.16 7.45
CA LYS A 76 28.14 -18.56 6.17
C LYS A 76 27.15 -19.46 5.43
N ALA A 77 26.83 -19.12 4.19
CA ALA A 77 26.03 -19.95 3.31
C ALA A 77 26.84 -20.20 2.03
N GLY A 78 27.54 -21.32 1.95
CA GLY A 78 28.51 -21.54 0.88
C GLY A 78 29.60 -20.46 0.89
N LYS A 79 29.72 -19.74 -0.23
CA LYS A 79 30.65 -18.61 -0.37
C LYS A 79 30.14 -17.32 0.29
N ASP A 80 28.83 -17.20 0.49
CA ASP A 80 28.21 -15.95 0.92
C ASP A 80 28.42 -15.72 2.42
N THR A 81 28.71 -14.47 2.75
CA THR A 81 28.83 -14.01 4.14
C THR A 81 27.56 -13.25 4.48
N ILE A 82 26.83 -13.72 5.48
CA ILE A 82 25.62 -13.06 5.97
C ILE A 82 25.97 -12.44 7.32
N ILE A 83 25.75 -11.14 7.48
CA ILE A 83 25.85 -10.44 8.75
C ILE A 83 24.44 -10.10 9.21
N VAL A 84 24.04 -10.68 10.34
CA VAL A 84 22.74 -10.40 10.95
C VAL A 84 22.89 -9.24 11.92
N LEU A 85 21.99 -8.27 11.83
CA LEU A 85 21.92 -7.12 12.74
C LEU A 85 20.80 -7.37 13.75
N GLY A 86 21.19 -7.66 15.00
CA GLY A 86 20.27 -8.05 16.06
C GLY A 86 19.76 -6.89 16.92
N THR A 87 20.34 -5.69 16.78
CA THR A 87 19.95 -4.51 17.57
C THR A 87 19.55 -3.33 16.69
N MET A 88 18.67 -2.47 17.21
CA MET A 88 18.25 -1.23 16.55
C MET A 88 19.45 -0.34 16.23
N GLN A 89 20.42 -0.24 17.15
CA GLN A 89 21.59 0.61 16.98
C GLN A 89 22.47 0.14 15.81
N ALA A 90 22.76 -1.17 15.72
CA ALA A 90 23.54 -1.73 14.61
C ALA A 90 22.83 -1.54 13.26
N ALA A 91 21.50 -1.74 13.23
CA ALA A 91 20.71 -1.49 12.03
C ALA A 91 20.78 -0.03 11.58
N ARG A 92 20.59 0.93 12.48
CA ARG A 92 20.68 2.37 12.15
C ARG A 92 22.08 2.80 11.73
N ASP A 93 23.11 2.32 12.43
CA ASP A 93 24.50 2.71 12.11
C ASP A 93 24.91 2.25 10.70
N LEU A 94 24.56 1.03 10.31
CA LEU A 94 24.96 0.49 9.01
C LEU A 94 23.97 0.89 7.90
N LEU A 95 22.67 0.71 8.13
CA LEU A 95 21.66 0.85 7.08
C LEU A 95 21.17 2.29 6.89
N ASP A 96 21.15 3.13 7.94
CA ASP A 96 20.81 4.55 7.82
C ASP A 96 22.05 5.41 7.57
N LYS A 97 22.95 5.48 8.56
CA LYS A 97 24.09 6.40 8.54
C LYS A 97 25.08 6.06 7.42
N LYS A 98 25.35 4.77 7.20
CA LYS A 98 26.20 4.28 6.11
C LYS A 98 25.42 3.78 4.89
N SER A 99 24.17 4.24 4.70
CA SER A 99 23.27 3.78 3.62
C SER A 99 23.90 3.80 2.21
N LYS A 100 24.86 4.67 1.90
CA LYS A 100 25.56 4.69 0.60
C LYS A 100 26.26 3.37 0.28
N ILE A 101 26.79 2.69 1.30
CA ILE A 101 27.52 1.42 1.17
C ILE A 101 26.54 0.25 1.29
N TYR A 102 25.54 0.37 2.16
CA TYR A 102 24.69 -0.74 2.59
C TYR A 102 23.32 -0.83 1.89
N SER A 103 23.07 -0.08 0.81
CA SER A 103 21.75 -0.05 0.14
C SER A 103 21.63 -0.91 -1.12
N SER A 104 22.63 -1.74 -1.44
CA SER A 104 22.50 -2.66 -2.58
C SER A 104 21.71 -3.92 -2.20
N ARG A 105 21.45 -4.79 -3.17
CA ARG A 105 20.70 -6.04 -2.98
C ARG A 105 21.56 -7.26 -3.34
N PRO A 106 21.44 -8.37 -2.59
CA PRO A 106 22.04 -9.64 -3.00
C PRO A 106 21.50 -10.10 -4.35
N ARG A 107 22.34 -10.80 -5.12
CA ARG A 107 21.96 -11.34 -6.42
C ARG A 107 20.88 -12.41 -6.23
N SER A 108 19.72 -12.24 -6.87
CA SER A 108 18.67 -13.27 -6.95
C SER A 108 18.54 -13.72 -8.40
N VAL A 109 18.93 -14.96 -8.68
CA VAL A 109 18.88 -15.48 -10.05
C VAL A 109 17.45 -15.88 -10.41
N MET A 110 16.74 -16.55 -9.50
CA MET A 110 15.37 -17.00 -9.79
C MET A 110 14.39 -15.82 -9.84
N ALA A 111 14.17 -15.13 -8.72
CA ALA A 111 13.14 -14.10 -8.62
C ALA A 111 13.48 -12.84 -9.44
N PHE A 112 14.73 -12.36 -9.39
CA PHE A 112 15.11 -11.12 -10.07
C PHE A 112 15.49 -11.35 -11.53
N GLU A 113 16.51 -12.17 -11.83
CA GLU A 113 17.03 -12.32 -13.20
C GLU A 113 16.09 -13.13 -14.12
N ASN A 114 15.54 -14.26 -13.64
CA ASN A 114 14.78 -15.16 -14.49
C ASN A 114 13.29 -14.79 -14.58
N VAL A 115 12.62 -14.56 -13.45
CA VAL A 115 11.17 -14.26 -13.39
C VAL A 115 10.90 -12.80 -13.75
N SER A 116 11.47 -11.85 -13.02
CA SER A 116 11.20 -10.43 -13.29
C SER A 116 12.00 -9.83 -14.46
N LYS A 117 12.99 -10.55 -14.99
CA LYS A 117 13.95 -10.06 -16.00
C LYS A 117 14.61 -8.75 -15.62
N GLY A 118 14.94 -8.60 -14.33
CA GLY A 118 15.57 -7.39 -13.79
C GLY A 118 14.61 -6.21 -13.57
N LEU A 119 13.30 -6.36 -13.78
CA LEU A 119 12.35 -5.24 -13.76
C LEU A 119 11.71 -4.97 -12.39
N ARG A 120 11.95 -5.80 -11.37
CA ARG A 120 11.29 -5.70 -10.06
C ARG A 120 12.08 -4.83 -9.06
N PRO A 121 11.62 -3.60 -8.71
CA PRO A 121 12.45 -2.63 -7.98
C PRO A 121 12.91 -3.04 -6.58
N VAL A 122 12.14 -3.88 -5.87
CA VAL A 122 12.49 -4.32 -4.51
C VAL A 122 13.80 -5.12 -4.47
N LEU A 123 14.11 -5.84 -5.56
CA LEU A 123 15.30 -6.69 -5.71
C LEU A 123 16.44 -6.02 -6.50
N MET A 124 16.21 -4.86 -7.11
CA MET A 124 17.25 -4.19 -7.91
C MET A 124 18.44 -3.77 -7.03
N PRO A 125 19.69 -3.96 -7.49
CA PRO A 125 20.88 -3.43 -6.82
C PRO A 125 20.89 -1.90 -6.81
N ASP A 126 21.78 -1.27 -6.03
CA ASP A 126 21.94 0.20 -6.05
C ASP A 126 22.62 0.64 -7.35
N ASN A 127 21.83 0.82 -8.41
CA ASN A 127 22.25 1.28 -9.74
C ASN A 127 21.31 2.39 -10.25
N GLU A 128 21.59 2.95 -11.43
CA GLU A 128 20.76 4.02 -11.99
C GLU A 128 19.33 3.57 -12.28
N GLN A 129 19.11 2.31 -12.67
CA GLN A 129 17.77 1.76 -12.89
C GLN A 129 16.92 1.81 -11.61
N TRP A 130 17.47 1.34 -10.50
CA TRP A 130 16.81 1.44 -9.19
C TRP A 130 16.57 2.89 -8.76
N LYS A 131 17.56 3.78 -8.95
CA LYS A 131 17.39 5.20 -8.62
C LYS A 131 16.28 5.84 -9.45
N THR A 132 16.17 5.49 -10.74
CA THR A 132 15.07 5.92 -11.60
C THR A 132 13.73 5.40 -11.09
N ALA A 133 13.62 4.11 -10.77
CA ALA A 133 12.42 3.55 -10.16
C ALA A 133 12.03 4.29 -8.86
N ARG A 134 13.00 4.60 -7.99
CA ARG A 134 12.75 5.35 -6.75
C ARG A 134 12.34 6.79 -7.00
N ARG A 135 12.92 7.48 -7.98
CA ARG A 135 12.50 8.84 -8.38
C ARG A 135 11.05 8.84 -8.86
N LEU A 136 10.67 7.86 -9.70
CA LEU A 136 9.29 7.73 -10.19
C LEU A 136 8.31 7.40 -9.06
N GLN A 137 8.62 6.43 -8.20
CA GLN A 137 7.81 6.13 -7.02
C GLN A 137 7.72 7.33 -6.07
N GLY A 138 8.78 8.13 -5.97
CA GLY A 138 8.84 9.36 -5.20
C GLY A 138 7.87 10.45 -5.68
N VAL A 139 7.35 10.38 -6.91
CA VAL A 139 6.31 11.30 -7.39
C VAL A 139 4.98 11.06 -6.68
N VAL A 140 4.66 9.81 -6.35
CA VAL A 140 3.34 9.41 -5.84
C VAL A 140 3.35 8.94 -4.37
N LEU A 141 4.52 8.72 -3.76
CA LEU A 141 4.61 8.15 -2.40
C LEU A 141 5.15 9.12 -1.34
N THR A 142 5.29 10.41 -1.66
CA THR A 142 5.64 11.39 -0.62
C THR A 142 4.56 11.49 0.45
N TYR A 143 4.92 11.96 1.64
CA TYR A 143 3.95 12.29 2.68
C TYR A 143 2.84 13.22 2.15
N LYS A 144 3.21 14.28 1.42
CA LYS A 144 2.26 15.24 0.83
C LYS A 144 1.27 14.56 -0.13
N MET A 145 1.75 13.65 -0.96
CA MET A 145 0.89 12.89 -1.88
C MET A 145 0.03 11.86 -1.16
N SER A 146 0.53 11.22 -0.10
CA SER A 146 -0.28 10.28 0.69
C SER A 146 -1.53 10.94 1.29
N GLN A 147 -1.46 12.27 1.49
CA GLN A 147 -2.51 13.10 2.07
C GLN A 147 -3.67 13.34 1.10
N SER A 148 -3.40 13.32 -0.20
CA SER A 148 -4.43 13.47 -1.21
C SER A 148 -5.15 12.15 -1.50
N TYR A 149 -4.66 11.00 -1.02
CA TYR A 149 -5.32 9.70 -1.19
C TYR A 149 -6.40 9.39 -0.15
N ARG A 150 -6.54 10.27 0.85
CA ARG A 150 -7.43 10.06 2.00
C ARG A 150 -8.89 9.88 1.61
N GLY A 151 -9.36 10.53 0.53
CA GLY A 151 -10.73 10.34 0.02
C GLY A 151 -10.99 8.90 -0.44
N VAL A 152 -10.05 8.31 -1.19
CA VAL A 152 -10.14 6.90 -1.61
C VAL A 152 -10.07 5.98 -0.40
N GLN A 153 -9.13 6.21 0.52
CA GLN A 153 -9.03 5.42 1.77
C GLN A 153 -10.32 5.51 2.60
N ALA A 154 -10.95 6.69 2.66
CA ALA A 154 -12.21 6.91 3.35
C ALA A 154 -13.38 6.15 2.72
N LEU A 155 -13.50 6.16 1.39
CA LEU A 155 -14.54 5.39 0.70
C LEU A 155 -14.34 3.89 0.90
N GLU A 156 -13.12 3.39 0.66
CA GLU A 156 -12.84 1.97 0.78
C GLU A 156 -13.02 1.49 2.22
N SER A 157 -12.63 2.29 3.21
CA SER A 157 -12.81 1.98 4.63
C SER A 157 -14.30 1.97 5.04
N LEU A 158 -15.12 2.79 4.38
CA LEU A 158 -16.57 2.78 4.61
C LEU A 158 -17.21 1.48 4.10
N GLN A 159 -16.80 1.02 2.91
CA GLN A 159 -17.24 -0.28 2.39
C GLN A 159 -16.78 -1.43 3.30
N LEU A 160 -15.54 -1.37 3.79
CA LEU A 160 -15.00 -2.34 4.75
C LEU A 160 -15.90 -2.42 5.99
N LEU A 161 -16.16 -1.28 6.62
CA LEU A 161 -16.94 -1.21 7.85
C LEU A 161 -18.36 -1.75 7.66
N ARG A 162 -18.98 -1.41 6.52
CA ARG A 162 -20.29 -1.94 6.12
C ARG A 162 -20.28 -3.46 5.99
N GLY A 163 -19.26 -4.03 5.34
CA GLY A 163 -19.11 -5.49 5.20
C GLY A 163 -19.01 -6.20 6.55
N LEU A 164 -18.24 -5.62 7.48
CA LEU A 164 -18.11 -6.13 8.86
C LEU A 164 -19.43 -6.06 9.63
N LEU A 165 -20.15 -4.93 9.59
CA LEU A 165 -21.39 -4.73 10.34
C LEU A 165 -22.56 -5.58 9.81
N GLN A 166 -22.60 -5.83 8.50
CA GLN A 166 -23.60 -6.69 7.88
C GLN A 166 -23.27 -8.18 8.01
N ASN A 167 -22.12 -8.53 8.61
CA ASN A 167 -21.61 -9.89 8.72
C ASN A 167 -21.62 -10.65 7.37
N LYS A 168 -21.44 -9.93 6.26
CA LYS A 168 -21.52 -10.48 4.89
C LYS A 168 -20.24 -11.19 4.44
N GLY A 169 -19.18 -11.15 5.26
CA GLY A 169 -17.90 -11.75 4.94
C GLY A 169 -17.04 -12.01 6.18
N LYS A 170 -16.05 -12.90 6.02
CA LYS A 170 -14.96 -13.06 7.00
C LYS A 170 -14.10 -11.80 6.96
N PHE A 171 -13.72 -11.27 8.12
CA PHE A 171 -12.98 -10.01 8.23
C PHE A 171 -11.70 -9.97 7.38
N GLN A 172 -11.01 -11.11 7.22
CA GLN A 172 -9.83 -11.24 6.35
C GLN A 172 -10.14 -10.87 4.89
N LYS A 173 -11.27 -11.35 4.36
CA LYS A 173 -11.70 -11.04 2.99
C LYS A 173 -11.99 -9.55 2.83
N GLU A 174 -12.62 -8.95 3.82
CA GLU A 174 -12.93 -7.53 3.83
C GLU A 174 -11.66 -6.66 3.87
N PHE A 175 -10.67 -7.04 4.69
CA PHE A 175 -9.35 -6.38 4.77
C PHE A 175 -8.57 -6.51 3.47
N HIS A 176 -8.53 -7.71 2.87
CA HIS A 176 -7.87 -7.94 1.59
C HIS A 176 -8.50 -7.12 0.47
N ARG A 177 -9.85 -7.10 0.40
CA ARG A 177 -10.59 -6.26 -0.54
C ARG A 177 -10.30 -4.77 -0.32
N TYR A 178 -10.23 -4.29 0.93
CA TYR A 178 -9.88 -2.91 1.25
C TYR A 178 -8.51 -2.52 0.69
N SER A 179 -7.48 -3.30 1.04
CA SER A 179 -6.10 -2.99 0.67
C SER A 179 -5.93 -3.02 -0.84
N THR A 180 -6.48 -4.04 -1.50
CA THR A 180 -6.40 -4.23 -2.94
C THR A 180 -7.18 -3.16 -3.70
N SER A 181 -8.44 -2.90 -3.33
CA SER A 181 -9.28 -1.87 -3.98
C SER A 181 -8.69 -0.48 -3.86
N THR A 182 -8.16 -0.13 -2.67
CA THR A 182 -7.51 1.16 -2.44
C THR A 182 -6.34 1.35 -3.41
N LEU A 183 -5.46 0.37 -3.53
CA LEU A 183 -4.29 0.50 -4.41
C LEU A 183 -4.62 0.38 -5.88
N PHE A 184 -5.62 -0.41 -6.28
CA PHE A 184 -6.12 -0.41 -7.65
C PHE A 184 -6.72 0.94 -8.04
N ALA A 185 -7.48 1.57 -7.14
CA ALA A 185 -8.07 2.88 -7.37
C ALA A 185 -6.98 3.94 -7.57
N LEU A 186 -5.95 3.93 -6.72
CA LEU A 186 -4.83 4.86 -6.80
C LEU A 186 -3.91 4.60 -8.00
N ALA A 187 -3.54 3.34 -8.23
CA ALA A 187 -2.56 2.97 -9.25
C ALA A 187 -3.15 3.02 -10.66
N TYR A 188 -4.39 2.57 -10.81
CA TYR A 188 -5.00 2.30 -12.11
C TYR A 188 -6.36 2.95 -12.32
N GLY A 189 -6.86 3.75 -11.37
CA GLY A 189 -8.14 4.47 -11.51
C GLY A 189 -9.36 3.54 -11.56
N GLN A 190 -9.33 2.39 -10.89
CA GLN A 190 -10.46 1.46 -10.84
C GLN A 190 -10.59 0.85 -9.44
N ARG A 191 -11.81 0.77 -8.92
CA ARG A 191 -12.11 0.11 -7.64
C ARG A 191 -12.28 -1.41 -7.83
N MET A 192 -11.90 -2.18 -6.81
CA MET A 192 -12.17 -3.62 -6.71
C MET A 192 -13.22 -3.85 -5.63
N THR A 193 -14.49 -3.87 -6.05
CA THR A 193 -15.62 -3.83 -5.11
C THR A 193 -15.94 -5.18 -4.48
N ARG A 194 -15.54 -6.30 -5.10
CA ARG A 194 -15.88 -7.66 -4.64
C ARG A 194 -14.74 -8.34 -3.89
N GLY A 195 -13.49 -8.00 -4.21
CA GLY A 195 -12.30 -8.63 -3.63
C GLY A 195 -12.04 -10.04 -4.17
N ASP A 196 -12.69 -10.40 -5.27
CA ASP A 196 -12.54 -11.69 -5.95
C ASP A 196 -12.57 -11.55 -7.49
N GLU A 197 -12.41 -10.33 -7.99
CA GLU A 197 -12.21 -10.04 -9.40
C GLU A 197 -10.99 -10.80 -9.94
N ASP A 198 -10.99 -11.11 -11.23
CA ASP A 198 -9.88 -11.85 -11.86
C ASP A 198 -8.55 -11.10 -11.75
N GLU A 199 -8.61 -9.77 -11.76
CA GLU A 199 -7.49 -8.88 -11.50
C GLU A 199 -6.90 -9.06 -10.09
N VAL A 200 -7.76 -9.21 -9.08
CA VAL A 200 -7.36 -9.44 -7.69
C VAL A 200 -6.68 -10.80 -7.55
N LYS A 201 -7.33 -11.86 -8.04
CA LYS A 201 -6.77 -13.22 -8.02
C LYS A 201 -5.44 -13.33 -8.77
N ALA A 202 -5.29 -12.59 -9.87
CA ALA A 202 -4.05 -12.57 -10.62
C ALA A 202 -2.90 -11.96 -9.83
N ILE A 203 -3.14 -10.88 -9.07
CA ILE A 203 -2.12 -10.29 -8.20
C ILE A 203 -1.79 -11.19 -7.03
N ASP A 204 -2.80 -11.80 -6.40
CA ASP A 204 -2.56 -12.76 -5.31
C ASP A 204 -1.63 -13.89 -5.78
N LEU A 205 -1.86 -14.40 -6.99
CA LEU A 205 -1.00 -15.42 -7.59
C LEU A 205 0.42 -14.91 -7.87
N ILE A 206 0.59 -13.65 -8.31
CA ILE A 206 1.92 -13.04 -8.51
C ILE A 206 2.66 -12.93 -7.17
N VAL A 207 1.97 -12.46 -6.13
CA VAL A 207 2.54 -12.27 -4.79
C VAL A 207 2.91 -13.61 -4.16
N GLU A 208 2.04 -14.62 -4.25
CA GLU A 208 2.30 -15.98 -3.76
C GLU A 208 3.53 -16.60 -4.45
N ARG A 209 3.59 -16.51 -5.78
CA ARG A 209 4.76 -16.98 -6.55
C ARG A 209 6.03 -16.22 -6.19
N PHE A 210 5.93 -14.91 -6.03
CA PHE A 210 7.07 -14.09 -5.59
C PHE A 210 7.56 -14.50 -4.20
N ALA A 211 6.67 -14.75 -3.24
CA ALA A 211 7.03 -15.24 -1.91
C ALA A 211 7.77 -16.59 -1.98
N LEU A 212 7.36 -17.49 -2.88
CA LEU A 212 8.06 -18.76 -3.15
C LEU A 212 9.43 -18.54 -3.80
N PHE A 213 9.53 -17.67 -4.80
CA PHE A 213 10.80 -17.40 -5.50
C PHE A 213 11.80 -16.60 -4.66
N GLY A 214 11.32 -15.79 -3.73
CA GLY A 214 12.13 -15.03 -2.78
C GLY A 214 12.58 -15.83 -1.55
N ARG A 215 12.01 -17.02 -1.31
CA ARG A 215 12.36 -17.86 -0.15
C ARG A 215 13.77 -18.44 -0.30
N VAL A 216 14.67 -18.04 0.61
CA VAL A 216 16.05 -18.52 0.68
C VAL A 216 16.08 -20.05 0.76
N GLY A 217 16.99 -20.67 0.00
CA GLY A 217 17.19 -22.12 -0.01
C GLY A 217 16.26 -22.91 -0.94
N THR A 218 15.23 -22.27 -1.52
CA THR A 218 14.27 -22.96 -2.41
C THR A 218 14.88 -23.34 -3.76
N TRP A 219 15.74 -22.48 -4.31
CA TRP A 219 16.25 -22.62 -5.68
C TRP A 219 17.75 -22.82 -5.71
N ILE A 220 18.19 -23.97 -6.24
CA ILE A 220 19.62 -24.29 -6.38
C ILE A 220 20.39 -23.26 -7.21
N VAL A 221 19.72 -22.60 -8.17
CA VAL A 221 20.33 -21.59 -9.03
C VAL A 221 20.68 -20.30 -8.27
N ASP A 222 20.03 -20.02 -7.15
CA ASP A 222 20.41 -18.89 -6.28
C ASP A 222 21.68 -19.22 -5.48
N ALA A 223 21.83 -20.48 -5.05
CA ALA A 223 23.04 -20.95 -4.37
C ALA A 223 24.23 -21.13 -5.33
N ILE A 224 23.97 -21.58 -6.56
CA ILE A 224 24.99 -21.84 -7.58
C ILE A 224 24.61 -21.10 -8.89
N PRO A 225 24.86 -19.77 -8.98
CA PRO A 225 24.43 -18.96 -10.11
C PRO A 225 24.96 -19.38 -11.48
N VAL A 226 26.10 -20.09 -11.52
CA VAL A 226 26.67 -20.59 -12.78
C VAL A 226 25.76 -21.62 -13.46
N LEU A 227 24.86 -22.29 -12.72
CA LEU A 227 23.85 -23.17 -13.30
C LEU A 227 22.89 -22.43 -14.22
N ASN A 228 22.75 -21.10 -14.09
CA ASN A 228 21.88 -20.33 -14.97
C ASN A 228 22.41 -20.22 -16.41
N TYR A 229 23.64 -20.65 -16.69
CA TYR A 229 24.15 -20.76 -18.06
C TYR A 229 23.79 -22.09 -18.74
N LEU A 230 23.24 -23.06 -18.02
CA LEU A 230 22.83 -24.33 -18.59
C LEU A 230 21.73 -24.14 -19.67
N PRO A 231 21.76 -24.92 -20.76
CA PRO A 231 20.67 -24.97 -21.73
C PRO A 231 19.33 -25.30 -21.06
N THR A 232 18.22 -24.79 -21.61
CA THR A 232 16.88 -24.89 -20.99
C THR A 232 16.44 -26.33 -20.69
N PHE A 233 16.88 -27.32 -21.49
CA PHE A 233 16.55 -28.73 -21.24
C PHE A 233 17.20 -29.32 -19.98
N LEU A 234 18.25 -28.68 -19.44
CA LEU A 234 18.90 -29.04 -18.17
C LEU A 234 18.53 -28.07 -17.02
N ALA A 235 17.69 -27.07 -17.30
CA ALA A 235 17.38 -25.99 -16.38
C ALA A 235 15.84 -25.79 -16.28
N PRO A 236 15.10 -26.74 -15.68
CA PRO A 236 13.63 -26.69 -15.63
C PRO A 236 13.08 -25.42 -14.98
N TRP A 237 13.82 -24.83 -14.03
CA TRP A 237 13.46 -23.56 -13.39
C TRP A 237 13.34 -22.41 -14.40
N LYS A 238 14.08 -22.43 -15.52
CA LYS A 238 13.98 -21.39 -16.55
C LYS A 238 12.61 -21.42 -17.25
N LYS A 239 12.05 -22.62 -17.47
CA LYS A 239 10.71 -22.76 -18.04
C LYS A 239 9.65 -22.19 -17.10
N ILE A 240 9.72 -22.55 -15.82
CA ILE A 240 8.84 -22.00 -14.77
C ILE A 240 8.95 -20.48 -14.73
N ALA A 241 10.17 -19.95 -14.76
CA ALA A 241 10.41 -18.52 -14.72
C ALA A 241 9.86 -17.79 -15.94
N GLU A 242 9.97 -18.39 -17.13
CA GLU A 242 9.44 -17.80 -18.37
C GLU A 242 7.91 -17.77 -18.37
N GLU A 243 7.25 -18.84 -17.89
CA GLU A 243 5.79 -18.89 -17.73
C GLU A 243 5.31 -17.83 -16.74
N CYS A 244 6.03 -17.66 -15.62
CA CYS A 244 5.72 -16.61 -14.64
C CYS A 244 5.95 -15.21 -15.22
N HIS A 245 7.07 -14.99 -15.93
CA HIS A 245 7.37 -13.71 -16.57
C HIS A 245 6.30 -13.32 -17.60
N ALA A 246 5.89 -14.27 -18.45
CA ALA A 246 4.89 -14.04 -19.47
C ALA A 246 3.54 -13.66 -18.84
N PHE A 247 3.16 -14.32 -17.75
CA PHE A 247 1.96 -14.00 -16.98
C PHE A 247 2.04 -12.61 -16.33
N GLU A 248 3.08 -12.35 -15.53
CA GLU A 248 3.32 -11.07 -14.84
C GLU A 248 3.37 -9.91 -15.84
N SER A 249 4.19 -10.03 -16.88
CA SER A 249 4.34 -8.98 -17.88
C SER A 249 3.05 -8.71 -18.63
N LYS A 250 2.24 -9.74 -18.94
CA LYS A 250 0.94 -9.56 -19.61
C LYS A 250 -0.04 -8.80 -18.70
N MET A 251 -0.11 -9.18 -17.44
CA MET A 251 -1.01 -8.55 -16.45
C MET A 251 -0.62 -7.10 -16.19
N HIS A 252 0.66 -6.82 -15.91
CA HIS A 252 1.12 -5.45 -15.66
C HIS A 252 0.93 -4.54 -16.87
N MET A 253 1.20 -5.04 -18.09
CA MET A 253 0.98 -4.26 -19.31
C MET A 253 -0.51 -4.00 -19.58
N LYS A 254 -1.39 -4.99 -19.32
CA LYS A 254 -2.85 -4.81 -19.39
C LYS A 254 -3.28 -3.67 -18.47
N HIS A 255 -2.84 -3.68 -17.21
CA HIS A 255 -3.21 -2.63 -16.25
C HIS A 255 -2.63 -1.26 -16.59
N LEU A 256 -1.38 -1.20 -17.04
CA LEU A 256 -0.77 0.04 -17.52
C LEU A 256 -1.62 0.65 -18.65
N HIS A 257 -1.99 -0.16 -19.65
CA HIS A 257 -2.76 0.31 -20.79
C HIS A 257 -4.15 0.82 -20.39
N GLN A 258 -4.89 0.02 -19.60
CA GLN A 258 -6.21 0.40 -19.10
C GLN A 258 -6.16 1.67 -18.24
N ALA A 259 -5.13 1.82 -17.41
CA ALA A 259 -4.95 3.01 -16.58
C ALA A 259 -4.68 4.27 -17.42
N MET A 260 -4.01 4.14 -18.56
CA MET A 260 -3.79 5.28 -19.47
C MET A 260 -5.09 5.74 -20.13
N GLU A 261 -6.01 4.83 -20.42
CA GLU A 261 -7.27 5.11 -21.13
C GLU A 261 -8.40 5.61 -20.22
N ARG A 262 -8.40 5.20 -18.95
CA ARG A 262 -9.42 5.63 -17.98
C ARG A 262 -9.42 7.14 -17.79
N PRO A 263 -10.57 7.80 -17.58
CA PRO A 263 -10.59 9.22 -17.26
C PRO A 263 -9.91 9.48 -15.90
N GLY A 264 -9.50 10.74 -15.68
CA GLY A 264 -8.94 11.17 -14.40
C GLY A 264 -7.47 10.82 -14.17
N TRP A 265 -7.02 11.09 -12.95
CA TRP A 265 -5.65 10.89 -12.48
C TRP A 265 -5.48 9.50 -11.85
N ASN A 266 -4.29 8.92 -12.02
CA ASN A 266 -3.83 7.71 -11.34
C ASN A 266 -2.29 7.67 -11.34
N PHE A 267 -1.69 6.74 -10.59
CA PHE A 267 -0.22 6.70 -10.47
C PHE A 267 0.46 6.52 -11.81
N VAL A 268 -0.06 5.65 -12.70
CA VAL A 268 0.51 5.45 -14.04
C VAL A 268 0.65 6.77 -14.79
N LYS A 269 -0.42 7.58 -14.82
CA LYS A 269 -0.41 8.88 -15.48
C LYS A 269 0.46 9.91 -14.76
N ALA A 270 0.52 9.86 -13.43
CA ALA A 270 1.35 10.76 -12.64
C ALA A 270 2.84 10.56 -12.90
N VAL A 271 3.28 9.31 -13.14
CA VAL A 271 4.68 8.98 -13.30
C VAL A 271 5.15 8.93 -14.75
N LYS A 272 4.26 8.81 -15.75
CA LYS A 272 4.68 8.60 -17.15
C LYS A 272 5.28 9.83 -17.83
N ASP A 273 4.87 11.04 -17.43
CA ASP A 273 5.23 12.30 -18.13
C ASP A 273 6.31 13.10 -17.38
N VAL A 274 6.87 12.56 -16.31
CA VAL A 274 7.96 13.24 -15.58
C VAL A 274 9.30 12.99 -16.26
N LYS A 275 10.24 13.94 -16.15
CA LYS A 275 11.60 13.82 -16.71
C LYS A 275 12.30 12.51 -16.35
N ALA A 276 12.09 12.00 -15.12
CA ALA A 276 12.68 10.73 -14.69
C ALA A 276 12.18 9.50 -15.47
N ALA A 277 11.07 9.62 -16.23
CA ALA A 277 10.55 8.56 -17.09
C ALA A 277 11.19 8.57 -18.49
N GLU A 278 12.00 9.57 -18.84
CA GLU A 278 12.74 9.61 -20.10
C GLU A 278 13.65 8.37 -20.20
N GLY A 279 13.48 7.59 -21.28
CA GLY A 279 14.24 6.36 -21.51
C GLY A 279 13.71 5.12 -20.76
N VAL A 280 12.68 5.25 -19.92
CA VAL A 280 12.03 4.12 -19.24
C VAL A 280 11.06 3.43 -20.19
N SER A 281 11.24 2.12 -20.40
CA SER A 281 10.33 1.37 -21.28
C SER A 281 8.93 1.25 -20.66
N ARG A 282 7.88 1.08 -21.49
CA ARG A 282 6.52 0.84 -20.99
C ARG A 282 6.43 -0.37 -20.06
N LYS A 283 7.17 -1.45 -20.37
CA LYS A 283 7.21 -2.65 -19.54
C LYS A 283 7.84 -2.35 -18.18
N GLU A 284 8.96 -1.64 -18.17
CA GLU A 284 9.61 -1.23 -16.92
C GLU A 284 8.71 -0.31 -16.08
N LEU A 285 8.06 0.68 -16.70
CA LEU A 285 7.08 1.53 -16.03
C LEU A 285 5.93 0.71 -15.41
N ALA A 286 5.44 -0.30 -16.12
CA ALA A 286 4.40 -1.21 -15.63
C ALA A 286 4.84 -1.94 -14.36
N TYR A 287 6.07 -2.47 -14.31
CA TYR A 287 6.62 -3.11 -13.11
C TYR A 287 6.86 -2.12 -11.96
N ILE A 288 7.31 -0.89 -12.26
CA ILE A 288 7.55 0.16 -11.25
C ILE A 288 6.26 0.55 -10.52
N VAL A 289 5.12 0.58 -11.22
CA VAL A 289 3.81 0.86 -10.63
C VAL A 289 3.20 -0.39 -10.01
N ALA A 290 3.29 -1.56 -10.67
CA ALA A 290 2.69 -2.81 -10.19
C ALA A 290 3.22 -3.24 -8.82
N ILE A 291 4.53 -3.07 -8.57
CA ILE A 291 5.11 -3.42 -7.26
C ILE A 291 4.50 -2.63 -6.10
N LEU A 292 3.91 -1.44 -6.35
CA LEU A 292 3.23 -0.66 -5.32
C LEU A 292 1.93 -1.33 -4.88
N LEU A 293 1.21 -1.92 -5.82
CA LEU A 293 -0.01 -2.68 -5.57
C LEU A 293 0.32 -4.01 -4.90
N GLU A 294 1.27 -4.77 -5.46
CA GLU A 294 1.71 -6.06 -4.91
C GLU A 294 2.18 -5.93 -3.45
N ALA A 295 3.02 -4.93 -3.17
CA ALA A 295 3.55 -4.73 -1.82
C ALA A 295 2.48 -4.25 -0.83
N GLY A 296 1.54 -3.40 -1.25
CA GLY A 296 0.60 -2.77 -0.34
C GLY A 296 -0.71 -3.55 -0.12
N ALA A 297 -1.08 -4.45 -1.04
CA ALA A 297 -2.29 -5.25 -0.95
C ALA A 297 -2.24 -6.27 0.20
N GLU A 298 -1.15 -7.03 0.30
CA GLU A 298 -1.01 -8.06 1.35
C GLU A 298 -0.56 -7.47 2.68
N THR A 299 0.41 -6.53 2.69
CA THR A 299 1.01 -6.04 3.94
C THR A 299 0.04 -5.28 4.83
N THR A 300 -0.82 -4.42 4.25
CA THR A 300 -1.84 -3.68 5.02
C THR A 300 -2.90 -4.64 5.56
N THR A 301 -3.28 -5.64 4.78
CA THR A 301 -4.21 -6.70 5.19
C THR A 301 -3.66 -7.45 6.41
N ASN A 302 -2.41 -7.92 6.35
CA ASN A 302 -1.78 -8.66 7.44
C ASN A 302 -1.65 -7.82 8.72
N ALA A 303 -1.37 -6.52 8.60
CA ALA A 303 -1.32 -5.61 9.74
C ALA A 303 -2.71 -5.40 10.37
N LEU A 304 -3.79 -5.29 9.58
CA LEU A 304 -5.16 -5.22 10.10
C LEU A 304 -5.60 -6.54 10.76
N GLU A 305 -5.24 -7.68 10.18
CA GLU A 305 -5.48 -9.00 10.80
C GLU A 305 -4.73 -9.15 12.12
N THR A 306 -3.48 -8.68 12.18
CA THR A 306 -2.67 -8.66 13.41
C THR A 306 -3.31 -7.77 14.47
N PHE A 307 -3.87 -6.62 14.09
CA PHE A 307 -4.64 -5.77 15.00
C PHE A 307 -5.88 -6.51 15.56
N VAL A 308 -6.66 -7.19 14.72
CA VAL A 308 -7.84 -7.94 15.18
C VAL A 308 -7.44 -9.08 16.11
N LEU A 309 -6.35 -9.79 15.80
CA LEU A 309 -5.79 -10.82 16.67
C LEU A 309 -5.39 -10.24 18.03
N ALA A 310 -4.69 -9.10 18.04
CA ALA A 310 -4.31 -8.40 19.27
C ALA A 310 -5.54 -7.97 20.07
N ALA A 311 -6.54 -7.36 19.44
CA ALA A 311 -7.78 -6.94 20.11
C ALA A 311 -8.55 -8.14 20.70
N ARG A 312 -8.52 -9.30 20.03
CA ARG A 312 -9.12 -10.56 20.52
C ARG A 312 -8.37 -11.15 21.73
N LEU A 313 -7.05 -11.09 21.74
CA LEU A 313 -6.21 -11.64 22.82
C LEU A 313 -6.08 -10.68 24.01
N TYR A 314 -6.17 -9.38 23.74
CA TYR A 314 -5.94 -8.31 24.71
C TYR A 314 -7.11 -7.33 24.76
N PRO A 315 -8.32 -7.78 25.16
CA PRO A 315 -9.55 -6.96 25.14
C PRO A 315 -9.45 -5.68 26.00
N ARG A 316 -8.47 -5.61 26.92
CA ARG A 316 -8.18 -4.43 27.73
C ARG A 316 -7.93 -3.16 26.91
N ILE A 317 -7.49 -3.28 25.65
CA ILE A 317 -7.23 -2.11 24.79
C ILE A 317 -8.52 -1.51 24.23
N ILE A 318 -9.62 -2.27 24.20
CA ILE A 318 -10.85 -1.85 23.51
C ILE A 318 -11.55 -0.72 24.28
N GLY A 319 -11.73 -0.88 25.59
CA GLY A 319 -12.42 0.10 26.44
C GLY A 319 -11.79 1.51 26.37
N PRO A 320 -10.48 1.66 26.66
CA PRO A 320 -9.80 2.95 26.56
C PRO A 320 -9.86 3.56 25.16
N ALA A 321 -9.66 2.75 24.11
CA ALA A 321 -9.74 3.22 22.72
C ALA A 321 -11.15 3.73 22.36
N GLN A 322 -12.19 3.01 22.77
CA GLN A 322 -13.58 3.39 22.54
C GLN A 322 -13.95 4.66 23.32
N ALA A 323 -13.49 4.81 24.56
CA ALA A 323 -13.69 6.01 25.36
C ALA A 323 -13.01 7.24 24.73
N GLU A 324 -11.78 7.09 24.22
CA GLU A 324 -11.08 8.16 23.50
C GLU A 324 -11.87 8.58 22.23
N LEU A 325 -12.31 7.61 21.43
CA LEU A 325 -13.12 7.86 20.24
C LEU A 325 -14.45 8.54 20.57
N GLU A 326 -15.11 8.16 21.66
CA GLU A 326 -16.34 8.81 22.10
C GLU A 326 -16.12 10.26 22.54
N SER A 327 -15.01 10.54 23.23
CA SER A 327 -14.68 11.88 23.67
C SER A 327 -14.34 12.83 22.52
N VAL A 328 -13.69 12.34 21.46
CA VAL A 328 -13.14 13.18 20.38
C VAL A 328 -14.06 13.22 19.16
N VAL A 329 -14.62 12.07 18.79
CA VAL A 329 -15.44 11.90 17.58
C VAL A 329 -16.93 11.95 17.91
N GLY A 330 -17.32 11.39 19.06
CA GLY A 330 -18.72 11.26 19.46
C GLY A 330 -19.47 10.17 18.68
N THR A 331 -20.79 10.31 18.58
CA THR A 331 -21.68 9.29 17.97
C THR A 331 -22.32 9.75 16.66
N SER A 332 -22.20 11.03 16.30
CA SER A 332 -22.92 11.67 15.19
C SER A 332 -22.15 11.68 13.86
N ARG A 333 -20.86 11.32 13.85
CA ARG A 333 -20.01 11.23 12.66
C ARG A 333 -19.03 10.06 12.75
N LEU A 334 -18.52 9.60 11.61
CA LEU A 334 -17.45 8.62 11.56
C LEU A 334 -16.08 9.26 11.90
N PRO A 335 -15.13 8.48 12.45
CA PRO A 335 -13.73 8.87 12.51
C PRO A 335 -13.15 9.13 11.11
N THR A 336 -12.30 10.15 11.03
CA THR A 336 -11.55 10.55 9.83
C THR A 336 -10.06 10.65 10.16
N ILE A 337 -9.20 10.74 9.14
CA ILE A 337 -7.75 10.86 9.34
C ILE A 337 -7.37 12.16 10.06
N ASP A 338 -8.18 13.22 9.93
CA ASP A 338 -7.94 14.51 10.58
C ASP A 338 -8.13 14.45 12.11
N ASP A 339 -8.75 13.39 12.64
CA ASP A 339 -8.86 13.15 14.07
C ASP A 339 -7.54 12.62 14.68
N SER A 340 -6.58 12.17 13.86
CA SER A 340 -5.35 11.50 14.31
C SER A 340 -4.55 12.28 15.37
N PRO A 341 -4.31 13.60 15.24
CA PRO A 341 -3.58 14.36 16.27
C PRO A 341 -4.25 14.34 17.65
N ASN A 342 -5.57 14.10 17.71
CA ASN A 342 -6.36 14.10 18.94
C ASN A 342 -6.71 12.68 19.44
N LEU A 343 -6.23 11.63 18.75
CA LEU A 343 -6.47 10.23 19.11
C LEU A 343 -5.14 9.50 19.43
N PRO A 344 -4.40 9.92 20.47
CA PRO A 344 -3.10 9.35 20.79
C PRO A 344 -3.15 7.86 21.12
N TYR A 345 -4.20 7.35 21.78
CA TYR A 345 -4.34 5.93 22.09
C TYR A 345 -4.57 5.10 20.82
N ILE A 346 -5.36 5.60 19.85
CA ILE A 346 -5.48 4.94 18.54
C ILE A 346 -4.16 4.90 17.79
N ASN A 347 -3.39 6.00 17.77
CA ASN A 347 -2.06 6.01 17.16
C ASN A 347 -1.12 5.01 17.84
N ALA A 348 -1.20 4.92 19.17
CA ALA A 348 -0.44 3.96 19.95
C ALA A 348 -0.79 2.51 19.61
N ILE A 349 -2.06 2.17 19.40
CA ILE A 349 -2.49 0.84 18.92
C ILE A 349 -1.89 0.53 17.54
N VAL A 350 -1.87 1.51 16.62
CA VAL A 350 -1.28 1.32 15.29
C VAL A 350 0.22 1.03 15.39
N LYS A 351 0.96 1.83 16.19
CA LYS A 351 2.40 1.60 16.41
C LYS A 351 2.67 0.25 17.07
N GLU A 352 1.87 -0.12 18.06
CA GLU A 352 2.03 -1.40 18.74
C GLU A 352 1.69 -2.59 17.84
N THR A 353 0.72 -2.45 16.94
CA THR A 353 0.41 -3.46 15.91
C THR A 353 1.62 -3.73 15.01
N LEU A 354 2.30 -2.67 14.57
CA LEU A 354 3.47 -2.77 13.69
C LEU A 354 4.72 -3.28 14.42
N ARG A 355 4.80 -3.11 15.74
CA ARG A 355 5.91 -3.61 16.58
C ARG A 355 5.69 -5.05 17.07
N TRP A 356 4.50 -5.39 17.54
CA TRP A 356 4.25 -6.63 18.29
C TRP A 356 4.49 -7.89 17.45
N ARG A 357 3.99 -7.89 16.20
CA ARG A 357 4.20 -8.97 15.21
C ARG A 357 4.48 -8.34 13.84
N PRO A 358 5.75 -8.02 13.53
CA PRO A 358 6.09 -7.33 12.29
C PRO A 358 5.80 -8.19 11.05
N VAL A 359 5.17 -7.58 10.05
CA VAL A 359 4.79 -8.25 8.78
C VAL A 359 5.99 -8.81 8.02
N VAL A 360 7.16 -8.16 8.12
CA VAL A 360 8.42 -8.60 7.48
C VAL A 360 9.51 -8.76 8.57
N PRO A 361 9.55 -9.91 9.27
CA PRO A 361 10.40 -10.12 10.46
C PRO A 361 11.90 -9.89 10.27
N GLU A 362 12.43 -10.04 9.04
CA GLU A 362 13.85 -9.86 8.73
C GLU A 362 14.12 -8.72 7.73
N SER A 363 13.12 -7.87 7.49
CA SER A 363 13.13 -6.90 6.39
C SER A 363 13.50 -7.55 5.04
N VAL A 364 13.95 -6.74 4.08
CA VAL A 364 14.50 -7.23 2.80
C VAL A 364 16.03 -7.22 2.89
N PRO A 365 16.74 -8.32 2.56
CA PRO A 365 18.20 -8.39 2.66
C PRO A 365 18.92 -7.28 1.91
N HIS A 366 19.94 -6.70 2.54
CA HIS A 366 20.82 -5.68 1.99
C HIS A 366 22.15 -6.30 1.54
N LEU A 367 22.94 -5.56 0.77
CA LEU A 367 24.30 -5.95 0.37
C LEU A 367 25.21 -4.73 0.50
N ASN A 368 26.37 -4.90 1.14
CA ASN A 368 27.39 -3.85 1.16
C ASN A 368 28.24 -3.84 -0.12
N THR A 369 28.47 -2.67 -0.68
CA THR A 369 29.25 -2.47 -1.93
C THR A 369 30.74 -2.29 -1.69
N GLU A 370 31.15 -2.05 -0.45
CA GLU A 370 32.52 -1.76 -0.01
C GLU A 370 32.82 -2.52 1.29
N GLU A 371 34.09 -2.86 1.52
CA GLU A 371 34.52 -3.40 2.83
C GLU A 371 34.47 -2.29 3.88
N ASP A 372 34.05 -2.63 5.09
CA ASP A 372 33.85 -1.67 6.18
C ASP A 372 34.24 -2.31 7.51
N GLU A 373 34.38 -1.48 8.54
CA GLU A 373 34.59 -1.91 9.92
C GLU A 373 33.47 -1.39 10.82
N TYR A 374 32.97 -2.25 11.70
CA TYR A 374 31.96 -1.90 12.70
C TYR A 374 32.20 -2.68 13.99
N MET A 375 32.27 -1.96 15.12
CA MET A 375 32.54 -2.54 16.44
C MET A 375 33.83 -3.37 16.52
N GLY A 376 34.88 -2.94 15.80
CA GLY A 376 36.15 -3.68 15.71
C GLY A 376 36.08 -4.96 14.87
N TYR A 377 34.97 -5.20 14.17
CA TYR A 377 34.81 -6.32 13.25
C TYR A 377 34.84 -5.86 11.81
N ARG A 378 35.50 -6.65 10.97
CA ARG A 378 35.52 -6.45 9.52
C ARG A 378 34.24 -6.97 8.89
N ILE A 379 33.61 -6.15 8.05
CA ILE A 379 32.47 -6.51 7.21
C ILE A 379 32.96 -6.54 5.75
N PRO A 380 33.25 -7.72 5.19
CA PRO A 380 33.78 -7.84 3.83
C PRO A 380 32.82 -7.28 2.79
N LYS A 381 33.33 -6.70 1.71
CA LYS A 381 32.54 -6.31 0.53
C LYS A 381 31.71 -7.50 0.03
N GLY A 382 30.45 -7.25 -0.33
CA GLY A 382 29.54 -8.27 -0.85
C GLY A 382 28.95 -9.19 0.22
N SER A 383 29.05 -8.81 1.49
CA SER A 383 28.29 -9.43 2.57
C SER A 383 26.81 -9.07 2.48
N ILE A 384 25.96 -10.07 2.67
CA ILE A 384 24.52 -9.92 2.82
C ILE A 384 24.25 -9.39 4.23
N ILE A 385 23.49 -8.32 4.35
CA ILE A 385 23.18 -7.69 5.64
C ILE A 385 21.69 -7.88 5.92
N LEU A 386 21.38 -8.55 7.02
CA LEU A 386 20.04 -8.98 7.37
C LEU A 386 19.61 -8.38 8.73
N PRO A 387 18.77 -7.34 8.75
CA PRO A 387 18.26 -6.81 10.01
C PRO A 387 17.16 -7.72 10.58
N ASN A 388 17.39 -8.27 11.77
CA ASN A 388 16.38 -9.07 12.47
C ASN A 388 15.37 -8.16 13.17
N VAL A 389 14.41 -7.61 12.40
CA VAL A 389 13.36 -6.70 12.89
C VAL A 389 12.57 -7.33 14.04
N TRP A 390 12.27 -8.62 13.95
CA TRP A 390 11.62 -9.38 15.02
C TRP A 390 12.44 -9.36 16.33
N GLY A 391 13.73 -9.70 16.26
CA GLY A 391 14.60 -9.65 17.43
C GLY A 391 14.75 -8.24 18.00
N ILE A 392 14.77 -7.22 17.14
CA ILE A 392 14.80 -5.81 17.55
C ILE A 392 13.50 -5.43 18.28
N HIS A 393 12.35 -5.83 17.75
CA HIS A 393 11.03 -5.54 18.33
C HIS A 393 10.75 -6.32 19.60
N LEU A 394 11.37 -7.49 19.78
CA LEU A 394 11.27 -8.29 20.99
C LEU A 394 12.43 -8.10 21.98
N ASN A 395 13.26 -7.08 21.78
CA ASN A 395 14.30 -6.74 22.74
C ASN A 395 13.69 -6.08 23.99
N GLU A 396 13.78 -6.76 25.13
CA GLU A 396 13.25 -6.31 26.43
C GLU A 396 13.89 -5.02 26.95
N ASP A 397 15.13 -4.72 26.57
CA ASP A 397 15.83 -3.47 26.94
C ASP A 397 15.23 -2.25 26.21
N ILE A 398 14.63 -2.46 25.04
CA ILE A 398 14.03 -1.40 24.22
C ILE A 398 12.51 -1.36 24.45
N TYR A 399 11.89 -2.54 24.54
CA TYR A 399 10.45 -2.71 24.70
C TYR A 399 10.19 -3.64 25.87
N PRO A 400 10.03 -3.12 27.10
CA PRO A 400 9.62 -3.93 28.25
C PRO A 400 8.33 -4.69 27.97
N ASP A 401 8.26 -5.93 28.46
CA ASP A 401 7.19 -6.89 28.19
C ASP A 401 6.85 -7.01 26.69
N PRO A 402 7.83 -7.33 25.83
CA PRO A 402 7.69 -7.17 24.38
C PRO A 402 6.69 -8.14 23.75
N ASN A 403 6.41 -9.25 24.42
CA ASN A 403 5.44 -10.25 23.98
C ASN A 403 4.00 -9.81 24.25
N ASN A 404 3.76 -8.89 25.18
CA ASN A 404 2.44 -8.34 25.44
C ASN A 404 2.15 -7.18 24.47
N PHE A 405 0.90 -7.10 24.00
CA PHE A 405 0.43 -5.99 23.18
C PHE A 405 0.09 -4.79 24.09
N LEU A 406 0.99 -3.82 24.22
CA LEU A 406 0.87 -2.68 25.16
C LEU A 406 0.92 -1.35 24.40
N PRO A 407 -0.22 -0.77 23.97
CA PRO A 407 -0.25 0.56 23.37
C PRO A 407 0.35 1.64 24.26
N GLU A 408 0.23 1.51 25.57
CA GLU A 408 0.65 2.52 26.56
C GLU A 408 2.13 2.89 26.44
N ARG A 409 2.97 2.00 25.88
CA ARG A 409 4.39 2.28 25.63
C ARG A 409 4.63 3.46 24.68
N TRP A 410 3.62 3.82 23.88
CA TRP A 410 3.70 4.90 22.88
C TRP A 410 3.06 6.21 23.37
N LEU A 411 2.60 6.25 24.62
CA LEU A 411 1.97 7.42 25.25
C LEU A 411 2.90 8.16 26.22
N THR A 412 4.12 7.64 26.40
CA THR A 412 5.09 8.21 27.34
C THR A 412 5.68 9.52 26.80
N THR A 413 6.19 10.36 27.71
CA THR A 413 6.87 11.60 27.34
C THR A 413 8.14 11.32 26.53
N GLU A 414 8.54 12.22 25.64
CA GLU A 414 9.64 12.03 24.67
C GLU A 414 10.94 11.45 25.26
N LYS A 415 11.26 11.76 26.52
CA LYS A 415 12.48 11.28 27.18
C LYS A 415 12.47 9.77 27.47
N ASP A 416 11.30 9.20 27.73
CA ASP A 416 11.08 7.79 28.07
C ASP A 416 10.35 7.04 26.95
N ALA A 417 10.18 7.68 25.78
CA ALA A 417 9.56 7.07 24.61
C ALA A 417 10.53 6.05 23.99
N PRO A 418 10.06 4.82 23.68
CA PRO A 418 10.88 3.88 22.95
C PRO A 418 11.24 4.45 21.57
N PRO A 419 12.38 4.04 20.97
CA PRO A 419 12.70 4.42 19.61
C PRO A 419 11.58 3.99 18.65
N GLU A 420 11.36 4.76 17.59
CA GLU A 420 10.38 4.41 16.56
C GLU A 420 10.63 3.00 16.01
N HIS A 421 9.54 2.26 15.74
CA HIS A 421 9.63 0.86 15.36
C HIS A 421 10.32 0.66 14.00
N ALA A 422 11.04 -0.44 13.85
CA ALA A 422 11.71 -0.83 12.59
C ALA A 422 10.82 -1.47 11.49
N ALA A 423 9.48 -1.48 11.64
CA ALA A 423 8.58 -2.22 10.73
C ALA A 423 8.70 -1.82 9.24
N PHE A 424 9.09 -0.58 8.95
CA PHE A 424 9.24 -0.07 7.57
C PHE A 424 10.65 -0.16 7.01
N GLY A 425 11.59 -0.77 7.75
CA GLY A 425 12.99 -0.89 7.34
C GLY A 425 13.80 0.39 7.55
N PHE A 426 14.89 0.53 6.79
CA PHE A 426 15.97 1.47 7.10
C PHE A 426 16.50 2.19 5.84
N GLY A 427 16.97 3.42 6.06
CA GLY A 427 17.83 4.19 5.16
C GLY A 427 17.21 4.46 3.80
N ARG A 428 18.04 4.41 2.75
CA ARG A 428 17.59 4.67 1.36
C ARG A 428 16.58 3.63 0.84
N ARG A 429 16.50 2.47 1.51
CA ARG A 429 15.59 1.37 1.21
C ARG A 429 14.36 1.33 2.13
N ILE A 430 14.16 2.35 2.97
CA ILE A 430 12.94 2.47 3.78
C ILE A 430 11.70 2.42 2.90
N CYS A 431 10.64 1.77 3.42
CA CYS A 431 9.38 1.60 2.72
C CYS A 431 8.81 2.95 2.28
N THR A 432 8.63 3.13 0.97
CA THR A 432 8.01 4.35 0.43
C THR A 432 6.51 4.40 0.69
N GLY A 433 5.85 3.26 0.86
CA GLY A 433 4.42 3.17 1.14
C GLY A 433 4.02 3.51 2.58
N GLN A 434 4.96 3.80 3.48
CA GLN A 434 4.71 3.92 4.93
C GLN A 434 3.60 4.92 5.27
N HIS A 435 3.50 6.05 4.57
CA HIS A 435 2.49 7.06 4.86
C HIS A 435 1.08 6.63 4.44
N ILE A 436 0.95 5.90 3.32
CA ILE A 436 -0.33 5.30 2.91
C ILE A 436 -0.73 4.22 3.92
N ALA A 437 0.23 3.39 4.35
CA ALA A 437 0.01 2.35 5.34
C ALA A 437 -0.45 2.92 6.70
N TYR A 438 0.24 3.93 7.24
CA TYR A 438 -0.18 4.59 8.49
C TYR A 438 -1.58 5.19 8.39
N ASN A 439 -1.88 5.92 7.31
CA ASN A 439 -3.22 6.48 7.10
C ASN A 439 -4.28 5.37 7.05
N SER A 440 -4.01 4.27 6.34
CA SER A 440 -4.91 3.13 6.23
C SER A 440 -5.13 2.43 7.57
N LEU A 441 -4.05 2.17 8.33
CA LEU A 441 -4.14 1.49 9.62
C LEU A 441 -4.88 2.35 10.63
N PHE A 442 -4.50 3.62 10.76
CA PHE A 442 -5.18 4.57 11.64
C PHE A 442 -6.67 4.65 11.35
N LEU A 443 -7.04 4.90 10.09
CA LEU A 443 -8.43 5.10 9.71
C LEU A 443 -9.28 3.85 9.96
N ASN A 444 -8.79 2.67 9.59
CA ASN A 444 -9.54 1.43 9.78
C ASN A 444 -9.59 1.00 11.24
N VAL A 445 -8.49 1.10 12.00
CA VAL A 445 -8.50 0.80 13.44
C VAL A 445 -9.48 1.73 14.16
N ALA A 446 -9.43 3.04 13.89
CA ALA A 446 -10.35 4.01 14.49
C ALA A 446 -11.82 3.68 14.17
N ARG A 447 -12.14 3.43 12.90
CA ARG A 447 -13.51 3.14 12.45
C ARG A 447 -14.04 1.80 12.95
N ILE A 448 -13.20 0.76 12.97
CA ILE A 448 -13.58 -0.55 13.50
C ILE A 448 -13.88 -0.43 14.99
N LEU A 449 -12.99 0.18 15.79
CA LEU A 449 -13.24 0.36 17.22
C LEU A 449 -14.41 1.32 17.51
N TRP A 450 -14.65 2.30 16.65
CA TRP A 450 -15.79 3.20 16.77
C TRP A 450 -17.13 2.51 16.52
N ALA A 451 -17.23 1.59 15.55
CA ALA A 451 -18.49 0.98 15.13
C ALA A 451 -18.71 -0.46 15.63
N CYS A 452 -17.65 -1.20 15.94
CA CYS A 452 -17.71 -2.64 16.23
C CYS A 452 -17.21 -2.97 17.65
N ASN A 453 -17.82 -3.99 18.24
CA ASN A 453 -17.25 -4.76 19.33
C ASN A 453 -16.44 -5.92 18.73
N ILE A 454 -15.28 -6.20 19.31
CA ILE A 454 -14.43 -7.34 18.94
C ILE A 454 -14.36 -8.25 20.17
N GLY A 455 -14.65 -9.53 20.00
CA GLY A 455 -14.67 -10.48 21.10
C GLY A 455 -14.44 -11.93 20.67
N PRO A 456 -14.45 -12.86 21.63
CA PRO A 456 -14.33 -14.28 21.33
C PRO A 456 -15.47 -14.78 20.45
N LYS A 457 -15.15 -15.65 19.50
CA LYS A 457 -16.16 -16.50 18.87
C LYS A 457 -16.56 -17.56 19.88
N ILE A 458 -17.87 -17.73 20.09
CA ILE A 458 -18.42 -18.78 20.94
C ILE A 458 -18.94 -19.92 20.06
N ASP A 459 -18.60 -21.16 20.40
CA ASP A 459 -19.04 -22.37 19.71
C ASP A 459 -20.46 -22.81 20.14
N ALA A 460 -20.96 -23.90 19.56
CA ALA A 460 -22.29 -24.43 19.85
C ALA A 460 -22.46 -24.92 21.31
N ASP A 461 -21.35 -25.25 21.98
CA ASP A 461 -21.33 -25.70 23.37
C ASP A 461 -21.19 -24.54 24.37
N GLY A 462 -21.16 -23.29 23.88
CA GLY A 462 -21.00 -22.10 24.70
C GLY A 462 -19.56 -21.83 25.13
N ARG A 463 -18.56 -22.48 24.51
CA ARG A 463 -17.14 -22.29 24.82
C ARG A 463 -16.49 -21.31 23.84
N GLU A 464 -15.47 -20.60 24.31
CA GLU A 464 -14.66 -19.76 23.41
C GLU A 464 -13.86 -20.64 22.45
N VAL A 465 -13.92 -20.32 21.16
CA VAL A 465 -13.02 -20.89 20.17
C VAL A 465 -11.60 -20.42 20.47
N PRO A 466 -10.64 -21.34 20.69
CA PRO A 466 -9.27 -20.97 21.01
C PRO A 466 -8.60 -20.28 19.82
N VAL A 467 -7.71 -19.35 20.12
CA VAL A 467 -6.89 -18.64 19.15
C VAL A 467 -5.43 -18.77 19.55
N ASP A 468 -4.59 -19.21 18.62
CA ASP A 468 -3.14 -19.33 18.84
C ASP A 468 -2.46 -17.96 18.65
N GLU A 469 -1.92 -17.39 19.72
CA GLU A 469 -1.14 -16.15 19.68
C GLU A 469 0.09 -16.25 18.78
N TRP A 470 0.64 -17.44 18.59
CA TRP A 470 1.82 -17.70 17.78
C TRP A 470 1.49 -18.29 16.41
N GLY A 471 0.20 -18.41 16.08
CA GLY A 471 -0.30 -18.93 14.82
C GLY A 471 0.01 -17.98 13.66
N PHE A 472 1.25 -18.00 13.18
CA PHE A 472 1.74 -17.16 12.08
C PHE A 472 2.50 -18.00 11.04
N SER A 473 2.48 -17.55 9.78
CA SER A 473 3.30 -18.14 8.73
C SER A 473 4.80 -17.87 8.92
N ASP A 474 5.62 -18.76 8.36
CA ASP A 474 7.07 -18.83 8.52
C ASP A 474 7.85 -18.41 7.25
N GLY A 475 7.19 -17.73 6.30
CA GLY A 475 7.75 -17.27 5.03
C GLY A 475 8.37 -15.86 5.06
N PHE A 476 8.64 -15.31 3.86
CA PHE A 476 9.17 -13.95 3.69
C PHE A 476 8.29 -12.87 4.36
N ILE A 477 6.97 -13.10 4.33
CA ILE A 477 5.98 -12.34 5.07
C ILE A 477 5.42 -13.25 6.18
N SER A 478 5.32 -12.70 7.39
CA SER A 478 4.64 -13.35 8.51
C SER A 478 3.22 -12.79 8.59
N ARG A 479 2.25 -13.66 8.32
CA ARG A 479 0.81 -13.35 8.42
C ARG A 479 0.17 -14.22 9.50
N PRO A 480 -0.84 -13.71 10.23
CA PRO A 480 -1.67 -14.57 11.07
C PRO A 480 -2.23 -15.75 10.25
N LEU A 481 -2.21 -16.94 10.84
CA LEU A 481 -2.97 -18.07 10.32
C LEU A 481 -4.47 -17.81 10.52
N PRO A 482 -5.36 -18.43 9.72
CA PRO A 482 -6.80 -18.22 9.87
C PRO A 482 -7.27 -18.47 11.30
N PHE A 483 -7.97 -17.51 11.88
CA PHE A 483 -8.56 -17.57 13.21
C PHE A 483 -9.98 -17.02 13.22
N GLU A 484 -10.76 -17.38 14.24
CA GLU A 484 -12.14 -16.96 14.42
C GLU A 484 -12.27 -15.88 15.50
N VAL A 485 -13.16 -14.92 15.24
CA VAL A 485 -13.46 -13.79 16.12
C VAL A 485 -14.92 -13.40 15.96
N SER A 486 -15.51 -12.84 17.01
CA SER A 486 -16.82 -12.19 16.93
C SER A 486 -16.63 -10.70 16.68
N ILE A 487 -17.19 -10.19 15.59
CA ILE A 487 -17.26 -8.76 15.30
C ILE A 487 -18.74 -8.41 15.18
N THR A 488 -19.24 -7.59 16.10
CA THR A 488 -20.65 -7.19 16.13
C THR A 488 -20.79 -5.68 16.16
N PRO A 489 -21.89 -5.10 15.67
CA PRO A 489 -22.16 -3.68 15.85
C PRO A 489 -22.12 -3.27 17.32
N ARG A 490 -21.62 -2.06 17.61
CA ARG A 490 -21.67 -1.45 18.95
C ARG A 490 -23.05 -0.92 19.28
N SER A 491 -23.70 -0.28 18.32
CA SER A 491 -25.05 0.26 18.47
C SER A 491 -25.76 0.36 17.13
N GLU A 492 -27.09 0.35 17.16
CA GLU A 492 -27.91 0.47 15.95
C GLU A 492 -27.74 1.84 15.28
N GLU A 493 -27.57 2.90 16.06
CA GLU A 493 -27.37 4.27 15.55
C GLU A 493 -26.09 4.37 14.71
N ARG A 494 -25.01 3.71 15.15
CA ARG A 494 -23.74 3.69 14.39
C ARG A 494 -23.88 2.91 13.10
N THR A 495 -24.56 1.76 13.13
CA THR A 495 -24.86 0.99 11.92
C THR A 495 -25.65 1.83 10.92
N LYS A 496 -26.72 2.52 11.37
CA LYS A 496 -27.50 3.43 10.53
C LYS A 496 -26.66 4.56 9.97
N LEU A 497 -25.75 5.13 10.75
CA LEU A 497 -24.84 6.18 10.28
C LEU A 497 -23.88 5.66 9.20
N VAL A 498 -23.36 4.44 9.34
CA VAL A 498 -22.49 3.82 8.34
C VAL A 498 -23.25 3.54 7.04
N GLU A 499 -24.47 3.01 7.11
CA GLU A 499 -25.30 2.81 5.92
C GLU A 499 -25.64 4.14 5.24
N LYS A 500 -26.08 5.14 6.01
CA LYS A 500 -26.37 6.48 5.48
C LYS A 500 -25.14 7.08 4.80
N ALA A 501 -23.99 7.07 5.47
CA ALA A 501 -22.75 7.57 4.90
C ALA A 501 -22.37 6.80 3.63
N TRP A 502 -22.61 5.48 3.58
CA TRP A 502 -22.33 4.68 2.40
C TRP A 502 -23.25 5.06 1.24
N ASP A 503 -24.53 5.26 1.49
CA ASP A 503 -25.51 5.63 0.47
C ASP A 503 -25.22 7.02 -0.09
N GLU A 504 -24.84 7.98 0.77
CA GLU A 504 -24.52 9.36 0.40
C GLU A 504 -23.11 9.53 -0.21
N ALA A 505 -22.17 8.63 0.08
CA ALA A 505 -20.79 8.77 -0.41
C ALA A 505 -20.73 8.71 -1.94
N ASP A 506 -19.93 9.59 -2.56
CA ASP A 506 -19.61 9.44 -3.97
C ASP A 506 -18.74 8.19 -4.19
N LYS A 507 -19.06 7.40 -5.21
CA LYS A 507 -18.31 6.19 -5.58
C LYS A 507 -17.48 6.38 -6.85
N ASP A 508 -17.61 7.51 -7.53
CA ASP A 508 -16.83 7.88 -8.70
C ASP A 508 -15.47 8.44 -8.26
N LEU A 509 -14.40 7.77 -8.70
CA LEU A 509 -13.04 8.19 -8.41
C LEU A 509 -12.76 9.60 -8.95
N LEU A 510 -13.39 10.03 -10.05
CA LEU A 510 -13.25 11.37 -10.61
C LEU A 510 -13.76 12.48 -9.68
N ILE A 511 -14.73 12.16 -8.83
CA ILE A 511 -15.29 13.14 -7.89
C ILE A 511 -14.48 13.12 -6.59
N ILE A 512 -14.06 11.94 -6.15
CA ILE A 512 -13.33 11.74 -4.88
C ILE A 512 -11.94 12.40 -4.90
N GLY A 513 -11.16 12.26 -5.96
CA GLY A 513 -9.86 12.96 -6.01
C GLY A 513 -9.97 14.47 -6.29
N ALA A 514 -11.13 15.00 -6.70
CA ALA A 514 -11.35 16.43 -6.96
C ALA A 514 -11.50 17.17 -5.64
N THR A 515 -12.10 16.48 -4.68
CA THR A 515 -12.42 16.93 -3.33
C THR A 515 -11.32 16.61 -2.32
N SER A 516 -10.28 15.87 -2.72
CA SER A 516 -9.19 15.48 -1.82
C SER A 516 -8.15 16.61 -1.63
N PRO A 517 -7.75 16.93 -0.38
CA PRO A 517 -6.77 18.00 -0.10
C PRO A 517 -5.36 17.61 -0.59
N GLY A 518 -4.75 18.45 -1.44
CA GLY A 518 -3.43 18.23 -2.04
C GLY A 518 -2.97 19.38 -2.93
N PRO A 519 -1.69 19.46 -3.32
CA PRO A 519 -1.16 20.60 -4.09
C PRO A 519 -1.79 20.63 -5.48
N THR A 520 -2.77 21.54 -5.62
CA THR A 520 -3.75 21.62 -6.71
C THR A 520 -4.64 20.37 -6.76
N ALA A 521 -5.96 20.54 -6.77
CA ALA A 521 -6.94 19.46 -6.91
C ALA A 521 -6.36 18.35 -7.80
N MET A 522 -6.29 17.11 -7.28
CA MET A 522 -5.53 16.01 -7.90
C MET A 522 -6.04 15.60 -9.29
N PHE A 523 -7.12 16.23 -9.75
CA PHE A 523 -7.55 16.24 -11.13
C PHE A 523 -7.25 17.63 -11.70
N GLY A 524 -6.46 17.66 -12.78
CA GLY A 524 -6.15 18.90 -13.51
C GLY A 524 -7.40 19.75 -13.80
N PRO A 525 -7.20 21.02 -14.18
CA PRO A 525 -8.22 22.06 -14.02
C PRO A 525 -9.54 21.58 -14.62
N ILE A 526 -10.60 21.59 -13.82
CA ILE A 526 -11.88 22.05 -14.39
C ILE A 526 -11.51 23.44 -14.91
N ARG A 527 -11.39 23.59 -16.24
CA ARG A 527 -11.27 24.92 -16.83
C ARG A 527 -12.53 25.65 -16.40
N HIS A 528 -12.41 26.50 -15.38
CA HIS A 528 -13.40 27.49 -15.07
C HIS A 528 -13.33 28.49 -16.22
N GLY A 529 -14.03 28.20 -17.31
CA GLY A 529 -14.37 29.22 -18.28
C GLY A 529 -15.39 30.12 -17.61
N ILE A 530 -14.97 31.24 -17.04
CA ILE A 530 -15.91 32.35 -16.85
C ILE A 530 -16.21 32.82 -18.27
N LEU A 531 -17.37 32.42 -18.82
CA LEU A 531 -17.92 33.07 -19.99
C LEU A 531 -18.27 34.50 -19.58
N ARG A 532 -17.34 35.44 -19.79
CA ARG A 532 -17.68 36.85 -19.81
C ARG A 532 -18.29 37.13 -21.18
N SER A 533 -19.60 37.26 -21.24
CA SER A 533 -20.22 37.96 -22.37
C SER A 533 -19.84 39.43 -22.24
N GLU A 534 -19.11 39.98 -23.22
CA GLU A 534 -19.11 41.43 -23.41
C GLU A 534 -20.54 41.86 -23.76
N PRO A 535 -21.00 43.05 -23.31
CA PRO A 535 -22.36 43.50 -23.59
C PRO A 535 -22.53 43.66 -25.10
N GLY A 536 -23.31 42.77 -25.74
CA GLY A 536 -23.71 42.90 -27.14
C GLY A 536 -23.57 41.68 -28.05
N PHE A 537 -23.05 40.54 -27.59
CA PHE A 537 -22.97 39.31 -28.41
C PHE A 537 -23.71 38.14 -27.76
N PRO A 538 -24.80 37.61 -28.36
CA PRO A 538 -25.39 36.36 -27.90
C PRO A 538 -24.46 35.19 -28.25
N VAL A 539 -24.06 34.43 -27.22
CA VAL A 539 -23.39 33.13 -27.40
C VAL A 539 -24.48 32.06 -27.45
N HIS A 540 -24.71 31.46 -28.61
CA HIS A 540 -25.59 30.29 -28.74
C HIS A 540 -24.80 29.03 -28.35
N ILE A 541 -25.24 28.34 -27.30
CA ILE A 541 -24.73 27.02 -26.92
C ILE A 541 -25.88 26.03 -27.16
N ASN A 542 -25.77 25.20 -28.19
CA ASN A 542 -26.57 23.97 -28.30
C ASN A 542 -25.88 22.91 -27.43
N ALA A 543 -26.54 22.48 -26.36
CA ALA A 543 -26.05 21.39 -25.51
C ALA A 543 -27.21 20.66 -24.85
N ASP A 544 -27.15 19.33 -24.83
CA ASP A 544 -28.13 18.47 -24.16
C ASP A 544 -27.79 18.33 -22.66
N ILE A 545 -28.82 18.44 -21.82
CA ILE A 545 -28.72 18.20 -20.36
C ILE A 545 -28.78 16.68 -20.12
N VAL A 546 -27.68 16.11 -19.62
CA VAL A 546 -27.53 14.64 -19.46
C VAL A 546 -27.92 14.16 -18.06
N HIS A 547 -27.85 15.02 -17.03
CA HIS A 547 -28.30 14.70 -15.67
C HIS A 547 -28.65 15.97 -14.89
N SER A 548 -29.75 15.92 -14.12
CA SER A 548 -30.15 16.95 -13.16
C SER A 548 -30.54 16.28 -11.85
N GLY A 549 -30.04 16.77 -10.72
CA GLY A 549 -30.49 16.34 -9.41
C GLY A 549 -30.58 17.53 -8.49
N ASP A 550 -31.78 17.79 -7.98
CA ASP A 550 -32.04 18.44 -6.71
C ASP A 550 -33.41 17.96 -6.20
N LEU A 551 -33.44 17.41 -4.98
CA LEU A 551 -34.65 17.03 -4.24
C LEU A 551 -35.11 18.26 -3.44
N VAL A 552 -36.19 18.90 -3.86
CA VAL A 552 -36.79 20.04 -3.14
C VAL A 552 -37.68 19.50 -2.03
N THR A 553 -37.40 19.88 -0.77
CA THR A 553 -38.36 19.74 0.33
C THR A 553 -38.86 21.13 0.70
N ILE A 554 -40.17 21.35 0.67
CA ILE A 554 -40.81 22.62 1.00
C ILE A 554 -41.11 22.66 2.50
N ASP A 555 -40.54 23.65 3.21
CA ASP A 555 -40.99 24.05 4.55
C ASP A 555 -42.09 25.12 4.40
N PRO A 556 -43.28 24.98 5.02
CA PRO A 556 -44.37 25.94 4.89
C PRO A 556 -44.11 27.30 5.56
N ASP A 557 -43.18 27.41 6.51
CA ASP A 557 -43.09 28.59 7.37
C ASP A 557 -41.71 29.31 7.31
N GLN A 558 -41.53 30.02 6.18
CA GLN A 558 -40.64 31.16 5.93
C GLN A 558 -39.17 30.97 5.53
N LYS A 559 -38.94 31.44 4.30
CA LYS A 559 -37.85 32.31 3.81
C LYS A 559 -36.45 31.69 3.79
N TRP A 560 -36.11 31.05 2.66
CA TRP A 560 -34.93 31.27 1.78
C TRP A 560 -34.92 30.10 0.76
N LEU A 561 -34.89 30.40 -0.54
CA LEU A 561 -34.62 29.40 -1.58
C LEU A 561 -33.14 29.50 -1.94
N HIS A 562 -32.32 28.60 -1.41
CA HIS A 562 -30.98 28.36 -1.95
C HIS A 562 -31.08 27.25 -2.99
N ASN A 563 -31.27 27.63 -4.26
CA ASN A 563 -31.14 26.70 -5.37
C ASN A 563 -29.81 26.96 -6.07
N ASP A 564 -28.74 26.37 -5.53
CA ASP A 564 -27.47 26.27 -6.24
C ASP A 564 -27.56 25.06 -7.19
N PHE A 565 -28.02 25.29 -8.42
CA PHE A 565 -28.04 24.25 -9.43
C PHE A 565 -26.64 24.02 -9.97
N SER A 566 -26.20 22.76 -9.96
CA SER A 566 -25.00 22.33 -10.67
C SER A 566 -25.31 21.14 -11.56
N GLY A 567 -24.87 21.23 -12.82
CA GLY A 567 -25.20 20.25 -13.85
C GLY A 567 -24.05 20.06 -14.84
N MET A 568 -24.21 19.07 -15.72
CA MET A 568 -23.26 18.76 -16.79
C MET A 568 -23.93 18.92 -18.15
N LEU A 569 -23.26 19.66 -19.03
CA LEU A 569 -23.62 19.83 -20.44
C LEU A 569 -22.68 18.99 -21.30
N LYS A 570 -23.22 18.31 -22.30
CA LYS A 570 -22.41 17.65 -23.33
C LYS A 570 -22.43 18.50 -24.60
N THR A 571 -21.26 18.85 -25.13
CA THR A 571 -21.14 19.63 -26.36
C THR A 571 -21.28 18.73 -27.60
N ASP A 572 -21.53 19.33 -28.76
CA ASP A 572 -21.59 18.65 -30.06
C ASP A 572 -20.24 17.99 -30.44
N SER A 573 -19.13 18.43 -29.84
CA SER A 573 -17.80 17.80 -29.95
C SER A 573 -17.60 16.59 -29.02
N GLY A 574 -18.58 16.29 -28.15
CA GLY A 574 -18.55 15.17 -27.21
C GLY A 574 -17.89 15.47 -25.86
N GLU A 575 -17.54 16.72 -25.58
CA GLU A 575 -16.94 17.15 -24.31
C GLU A 575 -18.01 17.41 -23.25
N TYR A 576 -17.66 17.25 -21.96
CA TYR A 576 -18.57 17.54 -20.85
C TYR A 576 -18.13 18.76 -20.06
N LEU A 577 -19.02 19.73 -19.90
CA LEU A 577 -18.80 20.99 -19.17
C LEU A 577 -19.67 21.04 -17.92
N ARG A 578 -19.07 21.33 -16.76
CA ARG A 578 -19.82 21.59 -15.53
C ARG A 578 -20.19 23.06 -15.45
N PHE A 579 -21.45 23.35 -15.12
CA PHE A 579 -21.86 24.70 -14.76
C PHE A 579 -22.39 24.74 -13.32
N THR A 580 -22.32 25.93 -12.72
CA THR A 580 -22.91 26.22 -11.42
C THR A 580 -23.55 27.59 -11.53
N MET A 581 -24.86 27.65 -11.37
CA MET A 581 -25.59 28.92 -11.33
C MET A 581 -25.80 29.30 -9.87
N LYS A 582 -25.24 30.45 -9.48
CA LYS A 582 -25.56 31.10 -8.21
C LYS A 582 -26.59 32.18 -8.46
N ALA A 583 -27.73 32.11 -7.79
CA ALA A 583 -28.66 33.22 -7.75
C ALA A 583 -28.04 34.35 -6.91
N ILE A 584 -27.82 35.52 -7.52
CA ILE A 584 -27.38 36.73 -6.81
C ILE A 584 -28.52 37.76 -6.88
N GLU A 585 -29.15 37.96 -5.71
CA GLU A 585 -30.01 39.09 -5.29
C GLU A 585 -31.50 39.22 -5.70
N GLN A 586 -32.20 40.02 -4.88
CA GLN A 586 -33.63 40.10 -4.54
C GLN A 586 -34.62 40.42 -5.69
N PRO A 587 -35.92 40.05 -5.55
CA PRO A 587 -36.93 40.34 -6.56
C PRO A 587 -37.43 41.78 -6.44
N THR A 588 -37.00 42.67 -7.31
CA THR A 588 -37.80 43.84 -7.69
C THR A 588 -38.47 43.59 -9.03
N GLN A 589 -39.78 43.34 -8.96
CA GLN A 589 -40.79 43.46 -10.03
C GLN A 589 -40.27 43.38 -11.47
N GLY A 590 -40.37 42.19 -12.08
CA GLY A 590 -40.13 42.05 -13.51
C GLY A 590 -40.32 40.62 -13.97
N ILE A 591 -41.30 40.42 -14.86
CA ILE A 591 -41.66 39.16 -15.52
C ILE A 591 -40.42 38.50 -16.14
N MET A 592 -40.16 37.23 -15.82
CA MET A 592 -39.11 36.44 -16.46
C MET A 592 -39.58 36.08 -17.88
N ARG A 593 -39.03 36.76 -18.90
CA ARG A 593 -39.25 36.49 -20.32
C ARG A 593 -38.28 35.40 -20.78
N ILE A 594 -38.79 34.32 -21.39
CA ILE A 594 -38.00 33.41 -22.22
C ILE A 594 -37.92 34.06 -23.60
N LEU A 595 -36.73 34.46 -24.06
CA LEU A 595 -36.51 34.98 -25.42
C LEU A 595 -35.78 33.92 -26.25
N GLY A 596 -36.51 33.29 -27.16
CA GLY A 596 -35.99 32.68 -28.37
C GLY A 596 -36.67 33.34 -29.57
N GLY A 597 -35.91 33.72 -30.60
CA GLY A 597 -36.47 34.24 -31.85
C GLY A 597 -35.50 35.10 -32.66
N ASP A 598 -35.15 34.59 -33.84
CA ASP A 598 -34.39 35.20 -34.94
C ASP A 598 -35.12 36.42 -35.56
N PRO A 599 -34.49 37.60 -35.75
CA PRO A 599 -35.12 38.77 -36.35
C PRO A 599 -34.84 38.94 -37.86
N THR A 600 -34.89 37.89 -38.67
CA THR A 600 -34.72 38.00 -40.15
C THR A 600 -35.89 37.51 -41.02
N ALA A 601 -37.12 37.43 -40.50
CA ALA A 601 -38.31 37.17 -41.31
C ALA A 601 -39.19 38.43 -41.46
N PRO A 602 -39.55 38.85 -42.69
CA PRO A 602 -40.46 39.98 -42.91
C PRO A 602 -41.94 39.57 -42.73
N ASP A 603 -42.67 40.44 -42.01
CA ASP A 603 -44.12 40.68 -41.89
C ASP A 603 -45.14 39.53 -42.09
N VAL A 604 -46.04 39.35 -41.10
CA VAL A 604 -47.51 39.58 -41.22
C VAL A 604 -48.24 39.27 -39.88
N GLU A 605 -48.92 40.31 -39.39
CA GLU A 605 -50.17 40.44 -38.62
C GLU A 605 -50.50 39.69 -37.30
N HIS A 606 -51.16 40.50 -36.45
CA HIS A 606 -51.59 40.34 -35.06
C HIS A 606 -52.75 39.36 -34.79
N GLY A 607 -52.87 38.95 -33.53
CA GLY A 607 -54.13 38.49 -32.93
C GLY A 607 -54.05 38.25 -31.42
N ASP A 608 -54.41 39.26 -30.62
CA ASP A 608 -54.69 39.17 -29.17
C ASP A 608 -55.91 38.27 -28.89
N PHE A 609 -56.03 37.65 -27.69
CA PHE A 609 -57.30 37.60 -26.94
C PHE A 609 -57.14 37.22 -25.44
N TYR A 610 -57.74 38.08 -24.60
CA TYR A 610 -58.26 38.00 -23.20
C TYR A 610 -58.42 36.60 -22.56
N GLY A 611 -58.41 36.35 -21.24
CA GLY A 611 -58.50 37.16 -20.03
C GLY A 611 -59.30 36.39 -18.94
N GLY A 612 -58.83 36.37 -17.68
CA GLY A 612 -59.68 36.42 -16.46
C GLY A 612 -60.35 35.17 -15.83
N LYS A 613 -59.87 34.83 -14.62
CA LYS A 613 -60.56 34.56 -13.33
C LYS A 613 -61.39 33.28 -13.02
N HIS A 614 -60.91 32.62 -11.94
CA HIS A 614 -61.56 32.10 -10.71
C HIS A 614 -62.53 30.88 -10.67
N PHE A 615 -62.15 29.97 -9.74
CA PHE A 615 -62.88 29.07 -8.80
C PHE A 615 -64.27 28.52 -9.15
N GLU A 616 -64.44 27.19 -9.05
CA GLU A 616 -65.06 26.48 -7.91
C GLU A 616 -65.14 24.95 -8.18
N ASN A 617 -65.18 24.16 -7.11
CA ASN A 617 -65.48 22.71 -7.10
C ASN A 617 -66.87 22.56 -6.46
N PRO A 618 -67.76 21.64 -6.90
CA PRO A 618 -68.04 20.48 -6.05
C PRO A 618 -68.53 19.18 -6.76
N ALA A 619 -68.18 18.06 -6.11
CA ALA A 619 -68.89 16.78 -5.87
C ALA A 619 -70.08 16.31 -6.76
N GLY A 620 -70.09 15.01 -7.09
CA GLY A 620 -71.33 14.28 -7.43
C GLY A 620 -71.20 12.87 -8.03
N THR A 621 -71.16 11.85 -7.17
CA THR A 621 -71.80 10.51 -7.24
C THR A 621 -71.65 9.54 -8.45
N ALA A 622 -71.04 8.38 -8.12
CA ALA A 622 -71.51 6.98 -8.27
C ALA A 622 -71.80 6.33 -9.64
N GLN A 623 -71.08 5.24 -9.98
CA GLN A 623 -71.63 3.87 -10.16
C GLN A 623 -70.55 2.80 -10.45
N GLU A 624 -70.38 1.90 -9.46
CA GLU A 624 -70.37 0.42 -9.48
C GLU A 624 -69.96 -0.48 -10.68
N ARG A 625 -69.32 -1.61 -10.30
CA ARG A 625 -69.14 -2.96 -10.93
C ARG A 625 -67.91 -3.16 -11.84
N SER A 626 -67.18 -4.28 -11.86
CA SER A 626 -67.06 -5.50 -11.04
C SER A 626 -65.97 -6.39 -11.68
N LEU A 627 -65.21 -7.12 -10.86
CA LEU A 627 -64.68 -8.50 -11.06
C LEU A 627 -63.95 -8.90 -12.35
N GLY A 628 -62.75 -9.49 -12.20
CA GLY A 628 -62.20 -10.41 -13.19
C GLY A 628 -60.70 -10.70 -13.03
N SER A 629 -60.39 -11.80 -12.36
CA SER A 629 -59.08 -12.47 -12.28
C SER A 629 -58.61 -13.03 -13.63
N ALA A 630 -57.30 -12.96 -13.89
CA ALA A 630 -56.45 -14.06 -14.38
C ALA A 630 -54.98 -13.71 -14.14
#